data_AF-A0A8T5J550-F1
#
_entry.id   AF-A0A8T5J550-F1
#
_cell.length_a   1.000
_cell.length_b   1.000
_cell.length_c   1.000
_cell.angle_alpha   90.00
_cell.angle_beta   90.00
_cell.angle_gamma   90.00
#
_symmetry.space_group_name_H-M   'P 1'
#
loop_
_entity.id
_entity.type
_entity.pdbx_description
1 polymer ?
#
loop_
_entity_poly.entity_id
_entity_poly.type
_entity_poly.pdbx_seq_one_letter_code
_entity_poly.pdbx_strand_id
1 'polypeptide(L)'
;MRLNILIGGKAGQGINKVSQIVSGVLAKYGYFTFNYRDYQSLIRGGHNFNILSISDEWIGSHDSKLDGIIALDENTLTEHKSELKKGGFTITEEGFKDLGMNLNVALAGALTKILGIPEAELDAEIKIQLKGSESQEAAKKGFESQKEKFKLKKLKNKPEIISGSEAIAKGAINSKIDLYIAYPMTPATNAMHELAKDQEKNNLRVFQAESEISVASMALGSSFTGAKTLIGTSGGGFDLMSETFSFQGQGEIPLTVYLASRPGPGTGVPTYTAQSDLDIALRAGHGEFPRVVMAPGDPNEAIELTNQALYLSEKFRTLSIILSDKHLAESEFSHDKTPKEPLQIKIERNLPQKNSIVKATSYEHDEAGNTTESAKLTEENADARVAKYEKIKQHIENNPENFQSIKVHGDKDSKNLIIGWGSTKGAILDAMKDLDAKFLQVLYIKPMSPQIKEEIENADNVILVENNLTGQLGYTIREKTGIKIGNRLLKYDGRPWRSDELNKYLKEIL
;
A
#
# COMPACT_ATOMS: atom_id res chain seq x y z
N MET A 1 -19.29 -2.63 16.04
CA MET A 1 -20.05 -1.58 15.30
C MET A 1 -19.30 -1.23 14.01
N ARG A 2 -20.00 -0.97 12.89
CA ARG A 2 -19.38 -0.48 11.64
C ARG A 2 -20.28 0.56 10.97
N LEU A 3 -19.73 1.74 10.66
CA LEU A 3 -20.43 2.83 9.96
C LEU A 3 -19.64 3.23 8.71
N ASN A 4 -20.32 3.49 7.60
CA ASN A 4 -19.71 3.98 6.36
C ASN A 4 -20.30 5.34 5.99
N ILE A 5 -19.45 6.36 5.84
CA ILE A 5 -19.88 7.73 5.60
C ILE A 5 -19.21 8.25 4.34
N LEU A 6 -20.02 8.56 3.33
CA LEU A 6 -19.52 9.13 2.08
C LEU A 6 -19.42 10.65 2.21
N ILE A 7 -18.31 11.21 1.75
CA ILE A 7 -18.10 12.65 1.65
C ILE A 7 -17.76 12.91 0.18
N GLY A 8 -18.64 13.60 -0.55
CA GLY A 8 -18.52 13.74 -2.00
C GLY A 8 -18.66 15.19 -2.48
N GLY A 9 -18.06 15.47 -3.63
CA GLY A 9 -18.17 16.74 -4.32
C GLY A 9 -17.17 16.87 -5.46
N LYS A 10 -16.95 18.10 -5.93
CA LYS A 10 -16.00 18.42 -7.00
C LYS A 10 -14.56 18.44 -6.49
N ALA A 11 -13.62 18.13 -7.39
CA ALA A 11 -12.20 18.31 -7.12
C ALA A 11 -11.90 19.74 -6.63
N GLY A 12 -11.21 19.85 -5.51
CA GLY A 12 -10.85 21.14 -4.89
C GLY A 12 -11.81 21.65 -3.81
N GLN A 13 -12.96 21.03 -3.58
CA GLN A 13 -13.90 21.46 -2.52
C GLN A 13 -13.47 21.06 -1.09
N GLY A 14 -12.37 20.32 -0.92
CA GLY A 14 -11.82 19.98 0.40
C GLY A 14 -12.44 18.76 1.08
N ILE A 15 -12.97 17.82 0.29
CA ILE A 15 -13.49 16.50 0.73
C ILE A 15 -12.54 15.80 1.71
N ASN A 16 -11.25 15.75 1.40
CA ASN A 16 -10.22 15.13 2.25
C ASN A 16 -10.12 15.80 3.63
N LYS A 17 -10.38 17.11 3.72
CA LYS A 17 -10.22 17.84 4.98
C LYS A 17 -11.30 17.43 5.99
N VAL A 18 -12.52 17.17 5.52
CA VAL A 18 -13.60 16.65 6.37
C VAL A 18 -13.22 15.29 6.94
N SER A 19 -12.76 14.35 6.11
CA SER A 19 -12.37 13.01 6.55
C SER A 19 -11.17 13.03 7.49
N GLN A 20 -10.17 13.88 7.24
CA GLN A 20 -8.97 14.00 8.08
C GLN A 20 -9.27 14.54 9.48
N ILE A 21 -10.10 15.59 9.59
CA ILE A 21 -10.50 16.14 10.90
C ILE A 21 -11.27 15.08 11.69
N VAL A 22 -12.29 14.49 11.07
CA VAL A 22 -13.16 13.55 11.80
C VAL A 22 -12.43 12.25 12.13
N SER A 23 -11.53 11.78 11.28
CA SER A 23 -10.69 10.62 11.59
C SER A 23 -9.78 10.89 12.79
N GLY A 24 -9.17 12.09 12.89
CA GLY A 24 -8.36 12.48 14.04
C GLY A 24 -9.16 12.51 15.35
N VAL A 25 -10.39 13.05 15.31
CA VAL A 25 -11.32 13.01 16.45
C VAL A 25 -11.63 11.56 16.84
N LEU A 26 -11.98 10.71 15.88
CA LEU A 26 -12.33 9.31 16.11
C LEU A 26 -11.17 8.50 16.69
N ALA A 27 -9.95 8.68 16.17
CA ALA A 27 -8.75 8.02 16.65
C ALA A 27 -8.46 8.38 18.12
N LYS A 28 -8.54 9.66 18.50
CA LYS A 28 -8.42 10.10 19.89
C LYS A 28 -9.56 9.60 20.79
N TYR A 29 -10.73 9.36 20.19
CA TYR A 29 -11.89 8.79 20.87
C TYR A 29 -11.85 7.25 20.92
N GLY A 30 -10.80 6.63 20.37
CA GLY A 30 -10.46 5.21 20.43
C GLY A 30 -11.13 4.34 19.36
N TYR A 31 -11.65 4.93 18.29
CA TYR A 31 -12.23 4.20 17.16
C TYR A 31 -11.20 3.99 16.05
N PHE A 32 -11.28 2.85 15.40
CA PHE A 32 -10.56 2.60 14.16
C PHE A 32 -11.32 3.21 12.99
N THR A 33 -10.57 3.84 12.09
CA THR A 33 -11.04 4.38 10.83
C THR A 33 -10.32 3.74 9.63
N PHE A 34 -11.02 3.70 8.52
CA PHE A 34 -10.46 3.43 7.20
C PHE A 34 -11.05 4.43 6.20
N ASN A 35 -10.21 5.14 5.47
CA ASN A 35 -10.63 6.21 4.57
C ASN A 35 -10.23 5.87 3.13
N TYR A 36 -11.21 5.42 2.34
CA TYR A 36 -11.03 5.18 0.90
C TYR A 36 -11.21 6.48 0.11
N ARG A 37 -10.39 6.68 -0.92
CA ARG A 37 -10.44 7.86 -1.81
C ARG A 37 -10.71 7.43 -3.25
N ASP A 38 -11.78 7.96 -3.84
CA ASP A 38 -12.11 7.83 -5.26
C ASP A 38 -12.05 9.21 -5.92
N TYR A 39 -11.22 9.33 -6.96
CA TYR A 39 -11.12 10.56 -7.73
C TYR A 39 -10.77 10.25 -9.18
N GLN A 40 -11.23 11.12 -10.06
CA GLN A 40 -10.93 11.04 -11.48
C GLN A 40 -9.57 11.66 -11.77
N SER A 41 -8.96 11.30 -12.91
CA SER A 41 -7.72 11.92 -13.39
C SER A 41 -7.97 13.34 -13.94
N LEU A 42 -8.56 14.21 -13.12
CA LEU A 42 -8.94 15.59 -13.43
C LEU A 42 -8.46 16.52 -12.31
N ILE A 43 -7.83 17.63 -12.68
CA ILE A 43 -7.31 18.62 -11.71
C ILE A 43 -8.45 19.45 -11.09
N ARG A 44 -9.50 19.76 -11.87
CA ARG A 44 -10.68 20.51 -11.42
C ARG A 44 -11.95 19.92 -12.01
N GLY A 45 -13.04 20.00 -11.24
CA GLY A 45 -14.34 19.44 -11.62
C GLY A 45 -14.44 17.95 -11.30
N GLY A 46 -15.25 17.22 -12.08
CA GLY A 46 -15.53 15.80 -11.85
C GLY A 46 -16.30 15.53 -10.56
N HIS A 47 -16.49 14.25 -10.28
CA HIS A 47 -17.04 13.76 -9.02
C HIS A 47 -15.97 12.98 -8.27
N ASN A 48 -15.57 13.49 -7.11
CA ASN A 48 -14.65 12.83 -6.20
C ASN A 48 -15.39 12.52 -4.91
N PHE A 49 -14.98 11.46 -4.22
CA PHE A 49 -15.53 11.16 -2.91
C PHE A 49 -14.56 10.36 -2.06
N ASN A 50 -14.76 10.49 -0.75
CA ASN A 50 -14.14 9.63 0.25
C ASN A 50 -15.21 8.77 0.92
N ILE A 51 -14.86 7.56 1.32
CA ILE A 51 -15.68 6.73 2.22
C ILE A 51 -14.90 6.56 3.52
N LEU A 52 -15.36 7.27 4.55
CA LEU A 52 -14.87 7.13 5.92
C LEU A 52 -15.64 5.99 6.60
N SER A 53 -14.95 4.88 6.80
CA SER A 53 -15.44 3.73 7.55
C SER A 53 -14.98 3.85 9.00
N ILE A 54 -15.86 3.53 9.95
CA ILE A 54 -15.65 3.72 11.39
C ILE A 54 -16.01 2.42 12.11
N SER A 55 -15.15 1.95 13.02
CA SER A 55 -15.42 0.77 13.83
C SER A 55 -14.78 0.84 15.21
N ASP A 56 -15.34 0.10 16.16
CA ASP A 56 -14.81 -0.17 17.49
C ASP A 56 -13.68 -1.22 17.48
N GLU A 57 -13.51 -1.93 16.36
CA GLU A 57 -12.45 -2.89 16.08
C GLU A 57 -11.68 -2.50 14.82
N TRP A 58 -10.51 -3.12 14.60
CA TRP A 58 -9.76 -2.88 13.36
C TRP A 58 -10.60 -3.22 12.11
N ILE A 59 -10.49 -2.34 11.11
CA ILE A 59 -11.12 -2.45 9.80
C ILE A 59 -10.11 -2.05 8.72
N GLY A 60 -10.18 -2.70 7.57
CA GLY A 60 -9.25 -2.48 6.45
C GLY A 60 -9.93 -2.21 5.12
N SER A 61 -11.25 -2.05 5.11
CA SER A 61 -12.05 -1.85 3.89
C SER A 61 -13.32 -1.05 4.19
N HIS A 62 -14.19 -0.93 3.19
CA HIS A 62 -15.50 -0.27 3.30
C HIS A 62 -16.61 -1.17 2.71
N ASP A 63 -17.85 -0.90 3.09
CA ASP A 63 -19.04 -1.57 2.52
C ASP A 63 -19.65 -0.76 1.36
N SER A 64 -20.58 -1.37 0.63
CA SER A 64 -21.38 -0.71 -0.40
C SER A 64 -22.51 0.16 0.15
N LYS A 65 -23.00 -0.11 1.37
CA LYS A 65 -24.12 0.60 1.98
C LYS A 65 -23.66 1.68 2.95
N LEU A 66 -24.22 2.88 2.81
CA LEU A 66 -23.82 4.08 3.53
C LEU A 66 -24.75 4.36 4.71
N ASP A 67 -24.18 4.71 5.85
CA ASP A 67 -24.90 5.19 7.04
C ASP A 67 -25.15 6.71 6.96
N GLY A 68 -24.34 7.43 6.19
CA GLY A 68 -24.54 8.85 5.91
C GLY A 68 -23.83 9.35 4.65
N ILE A 69 -24.32 10.46 4.12
CA ILE A 69 -23.73 11.18 2.99
C ILE A 69 -23.53 12.64 3.37
N ILE A 70 -22.33 13.15 3.14
CA ILE A 70 -22.00 14.57 3.17
C ILE A 70 -21.78 15.03 1.73
N ALA A 71 -22.70 15.83 1.22
CA ALA A 71 -22.75 16.27 -0.16
C ALA A 71 -22.33 17.74 -0.29
N LEU A 72 -21.18 17.98 -0.90
CA LEU A 72 -20.68 19.31 -1.26
C LEU A 72 -21.21 19.77 -2.62
N ASP A 73 -21.94 18.91 -3.34
CA ASP A 73 -22.72 19.26 -4.51
C ASP A 73 -23.94 18.34 -4.67
N GLU A 74 -24.87 18.73 -5.53
CA GLU A 74 -26.07 17.93 -5.83
C GLU A 74 -25.73 16.59 -6.50
N ASN A 75 -24.65 16.56 -7.30
CA ASN A 75 -24.23 15.36 -8.02
C ASN A 75 -23.91 14.21 -7.06
N THR A 76 -23.30 14.51 -5.92
CA THR A 76 -23.04 13.52 -4.86
C THR A 76 -24.30 12.79 -4.43
N LEU A 77 -25.43 13.49 -4.27
CA LEU A 77 -26.69 12.87 -3.92
C LEU A 77 -27.31 12.11 -5.09
N THR A 78 -27.20 12.63 -6.31
CA THR A 78 -27.68 11.94 -7.51
C THR A 78 -27.02 10.56 -7.66
N GLU A 79 -25.70 10.49 -7.49
CA GLU A 79 -24.92 9.26 -7.66
C GLU A 79 -25.12 8.28 -6.48
N HIS A 80 -25.04 8.76 -5.23
CA HIS A 80 -24.85 7.88 -4.06
C HIS A 80 -26.09 7.67 -3.19
N LYS A 81 -27.20 8.37 -3.45
CA LYS A 81 -28.41 8.26 -2.59
C LYS A 81 -29.04 6.87 -2.60
N SER A 82 -28.87 6.09 -3.66
CA SER A 82 -29.33 4.69 -3.73
C SER A 82 -28.54 3.74 -2.81
N GLU A 83 -27.33 4.13 -2.42
CA GLU A 83 -26.47 3.39 -1.50
C GLU A 83 -26.77 3.69 -0.02
N LEU A 84 -27.53 4.76 0.28
CA LEU A 84 -27.89 5.17 1.65
C LEU A 84 -28.86 4.17 2.30
N LYS A 85 -28.52 3.70 3.50
CA LYS A 85 -29.37 2.80 4.31
C LYS A 85 -30.67 3.51 4.71
N LYS A 86 -31.72 2.71 4.94
CA LYS A 86 -32.97 3.21 5.53
C LYS A 86 -32.67 3.81 6.91
N GLY A 87 -33.04 5.08 7.10
CA GLY A 87 -32.73 5.80 8.32
C GLY A 87 -31.30 6.32 8.41
N GLY A 88 -30.52 6.30 7.32
CA GLY A 88 -29.26 7.04 7.21
C GLY A 88 -29.47 8.56 7.30
N PHE A 89 -28.39 9.33 7.22
CA PHE A 89 -28.45 10.80 7.25
C PHE A 89 -27.81 11.44 6.03
N THR A 90 -28.17 12.70 5.78
CA THR A 90 -27.56 13.52 4.74
C THR A 90 -27.23 14.90 5.30
N ILE A 91 -26.03 15.38 5.03
CA ILE A 91 -25.62 16.78 5.27
C ILE A 91 -25.29 17.38 3.91
N THR A 92 -25.76 18.60 3.65
CA THR A 92 -25.42 19.38 2.46
C THR A 92 -24.55 20.57 2.83
N GLU A 93 -23.92 21.19 1.84
CA GLU A 93 -23.22 22.48 2.00
C GLU A 93 -24.15 23.67 2.31
N GLU A 94 -25.47 23.49 2.20
CA GLU A 94 -26.46 24.53 2.48
C GLU A 94 -26.36 25.03 3.93
N GLY A 95 -26.30 26.34 4.11
CA GLY A 95 -26.09 26.97 5.42
C GLY A 95 -24.62 27.19 5.83
N PHE A 96 -23.67 26.66 5.04
CA PHE A 96 -22.22 26.82 5.27
C PHE A 96 -21.47 27.47 4.10
N LYS A 97 -22.15 27.79 3.00
CA LYS A 97 -21.56 28.41 1.78
C LYS A 97 -20.83 29.72 2.05
N ASP A 98 -21.29 30.47 3.04
CA ASP A 98 -20.73 31.74 3.50
C ASP A 98 -19.36 31.59 4.18
N LEU A 99 -18.98 30.37 4.60
CA LEU A 99 -17.76 30.10 5.35
C LEU A 99 -16.51 29.91 4.47
N GLY A 100 -16.64 29.95 3.15
CA GLY A 100 -15.52 29.79 2.22
C GLY A 100 -14.72 28.52 2.50
N MET A 101 -13.41 28.65 2.74
CA MET A 101 -12.52 27.51 3.03
C MET A 101 -12.89 26.75 4.32
N ASN A 102 -13.56 27.39 5.27
CA ASN A 102 -13.97 26.80 6.54
C ASN A 102 -15.26 25.97 6.44
N LEU A 103 -15.92 25.92 5.27
CA LEU A 103 -17.09 25.06 5.04
C LEU A 103 -16.82 23.61 5.43
N ASN A 104 -15.66 23.06 5.05
CA ASN A 104 -15.26 21.69 5.38
C ASN A 104 -15.12 21.46 6.89
N VAL A 105 -14.72 22.49 7.62
CA VAL A 105 -14.58 22.44 9.08
C VAL A 105 -15.95 22.40 9.74
N ALA A 106 -16.92 23.17 9.22
CA ALA A 106 -18.31 23.09 9.65
C ALA A 106 -18.93 21.72 9.35
N LEU A 107 -18.69 21.15 8.16
CA LEU A 107 -19.16 19.78 7.84
C LEU A 107 -18.55 18.73 8.78
N ALA A 108 -17.28 18.86 9.16
CA ALA A 108 -16.65 18.01 10.16
C ALA A 108 -17.32 18.15 11.53
N GLY A 109 -17.68 19.37 11.94
CA GLY A 109 -18.44 19.62 13.16
C GLY A 109 -19.83 18.99 13.15
N ALA A 110 -20.56 19.17 12.05
CA ALA A 110 -21.88 18.56 11.85
C ALA A 110 -21.81 17.03 11.96
N LEU A 111 -20.83 16.40 11.30
CA LEU A 111 -20.62 14.96 11.41
C LEU A 111 -20.28 14.53 12.83
N THR A 112 -19.39 15.25 13.51
CA THR A 112 -19.00 14.94 14.89
C THR A 112 -20.20 14.96 15.85
N LYS A 113 -21.12 15.92 15.67
CA LYS A 113 -22.38 15.96 16.43
C LYS A 113 -23.28 14.76 16.14
N ILE A 114 -23.45 14.37 14.87
CA ILE A 114 -24.25 13.19 14.50
C ILE A 114 -23.69 11.91 15.14
N LEU A 115 -22.37 11.77 15.16
CA LEU A 115 -21.68 10.68 15.85
C LEU A 115 -21.88 10.75 17.38
N GLY A 116 -22.24 11.90 17.94
CA GLY A 116 -22.47 12.10 19.36
C GLY A 116 -21.18 12.15 20.17
N ILE A 117 -20.09 12.60 19.54
CA ILE A 117 -18.81 12.82 20.22
C ILE A 117 -18.82 14.25 20.79
N PRO A 118 -18.30 14.48 22.03
CA PRO A 118 -18.28 15.80 22.63
C PRO A 118 -17.52 16.85 21.80
N GLU A 119 -18.03 18.08 21.78
CA GLU A 119 -17.42 19.22 21.07
C GLU A 119 -15.96 19.47 21.47
N ALA A 120 -15.60 19.21 22.73
CA ALA A 120 -14.24 19.38 23.23
C ALA A 120 -13.20 18.52 22.48
N GLU A 121 -13.58 17.33 22.00
CA GLU A 121 -12.68 16.45 21.24
C GLU A 121 -12.46 16.99 19.82
N LEU A 122 -13.52 17.54 19.20
CA LEU A 122 -13.43 18.26 17.92
C LEU A 122 -12.53 19.49 18.05
N ASP A 123 -12.76 20.30 19.07
CA ASP A 123 -12.06 21.56 19.28
C ASP A 123 -10.56 21.32 19.55
N ALA A 124 -10.22 20.22 20.24
CA ALA A 124 -8.85 19.76 20.41
C ALA A 124 -8.20 19.30 19.09
N GLU A 125 -8.95 18.67 18.18
CA GLU A 125 -8.43 18.26 16.87
C GLU A 125 -8.21 19.45 15.94
N ILE A 126 -9.14 20.41 15.90
CA ILE A 126 -9.01 21.63 15.12
C ILE A 126 -7.75 22.40 15.51
N LYS A 127 -7.45 22.52 16.81
CA LYS A 127 -6.24 23.20 17.31
C LYS A 127 -4.92 22.53 16.89
N ILE A 128 -4.93 21.22 16.63
CA ILE A 128 -3.75 20.50 16.15
C ILE A 128 -3.58 20.71 14.65
N GLN A 129 -4.65 20.55 13.88
CA GLN A 129 -4.56 20.54 12.43
C GLN A 129 -4.62 21.92 11.77
N LEU A 130 -5.21 22.91 12.43
CA LEU A 130 -5.53 24.22 11.88
C LEU A 130 -5.11 25.32 12.85
N LYS A 131 -4.87 26.52 12.30
CA LYS A 131 -4.52 27.72 13.07
C LYS A 131 -5.64 28.75 12.91
N GLY A 132 -6.04 29.40 14.00
CA GLY A 132 -6.98 30.53 13.99
C GLY A 132 -8.37 30.20 14.58
N SER A 133 -9.02 31.24 15.12
CA SER A 133 -10.34 31.15 15.76
C SER A 133 -11.49 30.90 14.78
N GLU A 134 -11.37 31.36 13.54
CA GLU A 134 -12.41 31.22 12.51
C GLU A 134 -12.76 29.75 12.23
N SER A 135 -11.77 28.85 12.20
CA SER A 135 -12.01 27.42 12.01
C SER A 135 -12.77 26.80 13.19
N GLN A 136 -12.53 27.26 14.42
CA GLN A 136 -13.26 26.80 15.59
C GLN A 136 -14.71 27.26 15.58
N GLU A 137 -14.96 28.52 15.20
CA GLU A 137 -16.31 29.06 15.03
C GLU A 137 -17.09 28.31 13.95
N ALA A 138 -16.44 27.99 12.82
CA ALA A 138 -17.04 27.18 11.77
C ALA A 138 -17.36 25.75 12.26
N ALA A 139 -16.42 25.10 12.96
CA ALA A 139 -16.62 23.78 13.56
C ALA A 139 -17.84 23.78 14.50
N LYS A 140 -17.95 24.80 15.35
CA LYS A 140 -19.06 24.99 16.28
C LYS A 140 -20.39 25.23 15.57
N LYS A 141 -20.45 26.12 14.57
CA LYS A 141 -21.64 26.36 13.74
C LYS A 141 -22.13 25.06 13.10
N GLY A 142 -21.21 24.23 12.61
CA GLY A 142 -21.49 22.89 12.11
C GLY A 142 -22.04 21.95 13.18
N PHE A 143 -21.37 21.88 14.33
CA PHE A 143 -21.75 21.03 15.46
C PHE A 143 -23.15 21.34 16.00
N GLU A 144 -23.50 22.63 16.14
CA GLU A 144 -24.82 23.07 16.62
C GLU A 144 -25.95 22.87 15.60
N SER A 145 -25.61 22.72 14.31
CA SER A 145 -26.61 22.53 13.25
C SER A 145 -27.28 21.14 13.25
N GLN A 146 -26.68 20.16 13.93
CA GLN A 146 -27.12 18.76 13.89
C GLN A 146 -27.60 18.25 15.25
N LYS A 147 -28.28 17.11 15.24
CA LYS A 147 -28.66 16.36 16.45
C LYS A 147 -27.88 15.06 16.52
N GLU A 148 -27.66 14.59 17.74
CA GLU A 148 -26.97 13.32 17.98
C GLU A 148 -27.80 12.14 17.48
N LYS A 149 -27.15 11.22 16.77
CA LYS A 149 -27.78 10.01 16.22
C LYS A 149 -27.17 8.74 16.80
N PHE A 150 -25.84 8.60 16.76
CA PHE A 150 -25.15 7.36 17.12
C PHE A 150 -24.69 7.29 18.57
N LYS A 151 -24.37 8.43 19.21
CA LYS A 151 -23.95 8.52 20.61
C LYS A 151 -22.78 7.59 20.93
N LEU A 152 -21.70 7.72 20.16
CA LEU A 152 -20.48 6.93 20.35
C LEU A 152 -19.91 7.14 21.76
N LYS A 153 -19.47 6.05 22.38
CA LYS A 153 -18.77 6.08 23.68
C LYS A 153 -17.27 6.08 23.47
N LYS A 154 -16.53 6.79 24.33
CA LYS A 154 -15.07 6.78 24.29
C LYS A 154 -14.53 5.38 24.54
N LEU A 155 -13.63 4.90 23.67
CA LEU A 155 -12.98 3.60 23.79
C LEU A 155 -11.57 3.75 24.38
N LYS A 156 -10.97 2.63 24.78
CA LYS A 156 -9.61 2.61 25.37
C LYS A 156 -8.49 2.57 24.34
N ASN A 157 -8.82 2.22 23.09
CA ASN A 157 -7.83 2.11 22.02
C ASN A 157 -7.21 3.49 21.73
N LYS A 158 -6.02 3.49 21.12
CA LYS A 158 -5.33 4.70 20.69
C LYS A 158 -4.73 4.49 19.30
N PRO A 159 -5.55 4.28 18.27
CA PRO A 159 -5.02 4.03 16.95
C PRO A 159 -4.38 5.30 16.37
N GLU A 160 -3.33 5.11 15.60
CA GLU A 160 -2.68 6.11 14.76
C GLU A 160 -3.17 5.96 13.32
N ILE A 161 -3.29 7.08 12.60
CA ILE A 161 -3.74 7.08 11.19
C ILE A 161 -2.53 7.27 10.30
N ILE A 162 -2.40 6.43 9.28
CA ILE A 162 -1.30 6.48 8.32
C ILE A 162 -1.76 5.91 6.97
N SER A 163 -1.27 6.47 5.88
CA SER A 163 -1.43 5.93 4.52
C SER A 163 -0.33 4.92 4.18
N GLY A 164 -0.55 4.10 3.14
CA GLY A 164 0.50 3.20 2.65
C GLY A 164 1.75 3.94 2.16
N SER A 165 1.59 5.09 1.50
CA SER A 165 2.74 5.88 1.03
C SER A 165 3.57 6.48 2.17
N GLU A 166 2.92 6.99 3.22
CA GLU A 166 3.60 7.43 4.45
C GLU A 166 4.31 6.26 5.14
N ALA A 167 3.71 5.07 5.13
CA ALA A 167 4.33 3.86 5.66
C ALA A 167 5.59 3.42 4.89
N ILE A 168 5.56 3.47 3.55
CA ILE A 168 6.77 3.23 2.73
C ILE A 168 7.87 4.24 3.09
N ALA A 169 7.51 5.53 3.20
CA ALA A 169 8.46 6.58 3.60
C ALA A 169 9.04 6.33 5.00
N LYS A 170 8.19 5.95 5.97
CA LYS A 170 8.60 5.62 7.35
C LYS A 170 9.53 4.39 7.39
N GLY A 171 9.24 3.35 6.62
CA GLY A 171 10.15 2.20 6.47
C GLY A 171 11.50 2.59 5.87
N ALA A 172 11.50 3.44 4.84
CA ALA A 172 12.73 3.93 4.25
C ALA A 172 13.58 4.76 5.23
N ILE A 173 12.95 5.65 6.00
CA ILE A 173 13.61 6.45 7.05
C ILE A 173 14.17 5.54 8.16
N ASN A 174 13.37 4.58 8.65
CA ASN A 174 13.80 3.62 9.67
C ASN A 174 15.03 2.82 9.20
N SER A 175 15.07 2.49 7.90
CA SER A 175 16.17 1.79 7.26
C SER A 175 17.37 2.67 6.90
N LYS A 176 17.30 3.98 7.18
CA LYS A 176 18.36 4.96 6.92
C LYS A 176 18.81 4.94 5.45
N ILE A 177 17.86 5.11 4.53
CA ILE A 177 18.22 5.33 3.12
C ILE A 177 18.99 6.64 2.98
N ASP A 178 19.91 6.70 2.01
CA ASP A 178 20.65 7.92 1.70
C ASP A 178 19.93 8.74 0.62
N LEU A 179 19.29 8.07 -0.33
CA LEU A 179 18.72 8.70 -1.52
C LEU A 179 17.42 8.02 -1.96
N TYR A 180 16.37 8.83 -2.14
CA TYR A 180 15.16 8.45 -2.85
C TYR A 180 15.13 9.14 -4.22
N ILE A 181 14.97 8.38 -5.30
CA ILE A 181 14.90 8.91 -6.67
C ILE A 181 13.58 8.50 -7.30
N ALA A 182 12.87 9.46 -7.90
CA ALA A 182 11.63 9.16 -8.60
C ALA A 182 11.37 10.11 -9.77
N TYR A 183 10.54 9.65 -10.70
CA TYR A 183 9.81 10.48 -11.63
C TYR A 183 8.36 10.51 -11.15
N PRO A 184 7.67 11.67 -11.09
CA PRO A 184 6.33 11.73 -10.52
C PRO A 184 5.34 10.86 -11.30
N MET A 185 4.83 9.82 -10.66
CA MET A 185 3.78 8.97 -11.22
C MET A 185 2.83 8.48 -10.11
N THR A 186 1.55 8.81 -10.24
CA THR A 186 0.48 8.32 -9.36
C THR A 186 0.43 6.79 -9.40
N PRO A 187 0.33 6.09 -8.26
CA PRO A 187 0.19 6.59 -6.88
C PRO A 187 1.51 6.67 -6.07
N ALA A 188 2.67 6.44 -6.68
CA ALA A 188 3.95 6.42 -5.97
C ALA A 188 4.45 7.81 -5.55
N THR A 189 3.96 8.89 -6.17
CA THR A 189 4.40 10.27 -5.92
C THR A 189 4.24 10.69 -4.45
N ASN A 190 3.23 10.20 -3.72
CA ASN A 190 3.02 10.62 -2.33
C ASN A 190 4.19 10.21 -1.42
N ALA A 191 4.81 9.05 -1.65
CA ALA A 191 6.00 8.64 -0.88
C ALA A 191 7.18 9.59 -1.09
N MET A 192 7.32 10.15 -2.31
CA MET A 192 8.32 11.18 -2.61
C MET A 192 8.07 12.46 -1.80
N HIS A 193 6.81 12.91 -1.73
CA HIS A 193 6.44 14.11 -0.96
C HIS A 193 6.69 13.93 0.54
N GLU A 194 6.35 12.77 1.10
CA GLU A 194 6.59 12.47 2.51
C GLU A 194 8.08 12.44 2.86
N LEU A 195 8.90 11.80 2.03
CA LEU A 195 10.35 11.80 2.23
C LEU A 195 10.96 13.19 2.04
N ALA A 196 10.45 13.98 1.10
CA ALA A 196 10.98 15.32 0.80
C ALA A 196 10.72 16.33 1.92
N LYS A 197 9.58 16.20 2.63
CA LYS A 197 9.12 17.11 3.69
C LYS A 197 10.14 17.28 4.81
N ASP A 198 10.75 16.19 5.27
CA ASP A 198 11.68 16.16 6.41
C ASP A 198 13.07 15.61 6.02
N GLN A 199 13.47 15.73 4.74
CA GLN A 199 14.69 15.09 4.22
C GLN A 199 15.97 15.51 4.96
N GLU A 200 16.11 16.79 5.34
CA GLU A 200 17.27 17.28 6.08
C GLU A 200 17.32 16.72 7.50
N LYS A 201 16.17 16.66 8.18
CA LYS A 201 16.03 16.08 9.52
C LYS A 201 16.38 14.59 9.53
N ASN A 202 16.04 13.88 8.47
CA ASN A 202 16.27 12.44 8.34
C ASN A 202 17.63 12.10 7.67
N ASN A 203 18.45 13.10 7.35
CA ASN A 203 19.75 12.93 6.66
C ASN A 203 19.66 12.07 5.38
N LEU A 204 18.62 12.32 4.57
CA LEU A 204 18.44 11.70 3.26
C LEU A 204 18.25 12.77 2.19
N ARG A 205 18.39 12.40 0.92
CA ARG A 205 18.08 13.26 -0.23
C ARG A 205 16.92 12.70 -1.03
N VAL A 206 16.08 13.59 -1.54
CA VAL A 206 15.05 13.25 -2.52
C VAL A 206 15.39 13.92 -3.84
N PHE A 207 15.49 13.15 -4.92
CA PHE A 207 15.81 13.65 -6.24
C PHE A 207 14.70 13.30 -7.24
N GLN A 208 14.20 14.31 -7.94
CA GLN A 208 13.26 14.12 -9.03
C GLN A 208 14.03 14.07 -10.35
N ALA A 209 14.11 12.89 -10.97
CA ALA A 209 14.76 12.73 -12.26
C ALA A 209 13.80 13.07 -13.42
N GLU A 210 14.33 13.15 -14.63
CA GLU A 210 13.62 13.52 -15.85
C GLU A 210 12.81 12.38 -16.49
N SER A 211 13.15 11.13 -16.18
CA SER A 211 12.45 9.93 -16.68
C SER A 211 12.72 8.72 -15.77
N GLU A 212 11.90 7.67 -15.86
CA GLU A 212 12.10 6.42 -15.12
C GLU A 212 13.41 5.68 -15.48
N ILE A 213 13.89 5.81 -16.72
CA ILE A 213 15.21 5.29 -17.13
C ILE A 213 16.31 5.97 -16.31
N SER A 214 16.23 7.30 -16.20
CA SER A 214 17.17 8.10 -15.42
C SER A 214 17.07 7.79 -13.93
N VAL A 215 15.86 7.59 -13.40
CA VAL A 215 15.63 7.15 -12.01
C VAL A 215 16.41 5.88 -11.70
N ALA A 216 16.20 4.81 -12.47
CA ALA A 216 16.84 3.53 -12.21
C ALA A 216 18.36 3.62 -12.40
N SER A 217 18.83 4.31 -13.44
CA SER A 217 20.25 4.46 -13.74
C SER A 217 20.99 5.24 -12.66
N MET A 218 20.42 6.36 -12.19
CA MET A 218 20.99 7.18 -11.11
C MET A 218 20.99 6.41 -9.78
N ALA A 219 19.95 5.63 -9.49
CA ALA A 219 19.87 4.85 -8.27
C ALA A 219 20.91 3.73 -8.25
N LEU A 220 21.12 3.05 -9.38
CA LEU A 220 22.15 2.01 -9.52
C LEU A 220 23.56 2.61 -9.40
N GLY A 221 23.82 3.74 -10.06
CA GLY A 221 25.10 4.45 -9.95
C GLY A 221 25.38 4.97 -8.53
N SER A 222 24.35 5.47 -7.84
CA SER A 222 24.46 5.91 -6.45
C SER A 222 24.68 4.73 -5.50
N SER A 223 23.99 3.61 -5.73
CA SER A 223 24.23 2.39 -4.98
C SER A 223 25.64 1.87 -5.19
N PHE A 224 26.17 1.88 -6.41
CA PHE A 224 27.55 1.50 -6.70
C PHE A 224 28.59 2.26 -5.85
N THR A 225 28.33 3.53 -5.49
CA THR A 225 29.21 4.31 -4.60
C THR A 225 28.98 4.07 -3.10
N GLY A 226 27.98 3.25 -2.75
CA GLY A 226 27.69 2.82 -1.38
C GLY A 226 26.40 3.41 -0.79
N ALA A 227 25.69 4.25 -1.53
CA ALA A 227 24.41 4.81 -1.06
C ALA A 227 23.33 3.72 -0.99
N LYS A 228 22.53 3.74 0.06
CA LYS A 228 21.32 2.91 0.15
C LYS A 228 20.18 3.64 -0.55
N THR A 229 19.72 3.08 -1.67
CA THR A 229 18.74 3.74 -2.55
C THR A 229 17.37 3.07 -2.52
N LEU A 230 16.33 3.89 -2.59
CA LEU A 230 14.95 3.47 -2.85
C LEU A 230 14.42 4.27 -4.03
N ILE A 231 13.77 3.61 -4.99
CA ILE A 231 13.06 4.28 -6.08
C ILE A 231 11.57 3.96 -6.05
N GLY A 232 10.73 4.88 -6.52
CA GLY A 232 9.28 4.68 -6.58
C GLY A 232 8.71 4.86 -7.98
N THR A 233 7.80 3.97 -8.37
CA THR A 233 7.16 3.97 -9.70
C THR A 233 5.83 3.20 -9.68
N SER A 234 5.23 3.02 -10.86
CA SER A 234 4.02 2.26 -11.18
C SER A 234 4.25 1.49 -12.49
N GLY A 235 3.28 0.70 -12.96
CA GLY A 235 3.46 -0.27 -14.07
C GLY A 235 4.23 0.27 -15.30
N GLY A 236 3.75 1.33 -15.94
CA GLY A 236 4.40 1.86 -17.16
C GLY A 236 5.81 2.40 -16.94
N GLY A 237 6.08 2.98 -15.78
CA GLY A 237 7.43 3.42 -15.41
C GLY A 237 8.34 2.25 -15.04
N PHE A 238 7.79 1.18 -14.45
CA PHE A 238 8.52 -0.05 -14.17
C PHE A 238 8.97 -0.76 -15.45
N ASP A 239 8.14 -0.76 -16.49
CA ASP A 239 8.50 -1.28 -17.81
C ASP A 239 9.75 -0.56 -18.37
N LEU A 240 9.80 0.77 -18.27
CA LEU A 240 10.95 1.59 -18.70
C LEU A 240 12.25 1.28 -17.93
N MET A 241 12.15 0.80 -16.69
CA MET A 241 13.30 0.45 -15.85
C MET A 241 13.86 -0.96 -16.13
N SER A 242 13.18 -1.76 -16.94
CA SER A 242 13.47 -3.20 -17.13
C SER A 242 14.89 -3.47 -17.61
N GLU A 243 15.45 -2.63 -18.49
CA GLU A 243 16.84 -2.78 -18.95
C GLU A 243 17.82 -2.58 -17.80
N THR A 244 17.61 -1.56 -16.96
CA THR A 244 18.44 -1.30 -15.79
C THR A 244 18.32 -2.43 -14.76
N PHE A 245 17.17 -3.10 -14.65
CA PHE A 245 17.04 -4.27 -13.79
C PHE A 245 17.87 -5.46 -14.29
N SER A 246 17.99 -5.66 -15.61
CA SER A 246 18.94 -6.64 -16.17
C SER A 246 20.38 -6.29 -15.77
N PHE A 247 20.77 -5.03 -15.91
CA PHE A 247 22.09 -4.58 -15.48
C PHE A 247 22.29 -4.73 -13.96
N GLN A 248 21.28 -4.44 -13.13
CA GLN A 248 21.32 -4.71 -11.69
C GLN A 248 21.66 -6.18 -11.41
N GLY A 249 20.98 -7.10 -12.11
CA GLY A 249 21.17 -8.53 -11.95
C GLY A 249 22.58 -8.99 -12.32
N GLN A 250 23.11 -8.46 -13.43
CA GLN A 250 24.46 -8.78 -13.90
C GLN A 250 25.54 -8.14 -13.03
N GLY A 251 25.41 -6.85 -12.69
CA GLY A 251 26.39 -6.10 -11.91
C GLY A 251 26.33 -6.34 -10.40
N GLU A 252 25.31 -7.07 -9.91
CA GLU A 252 25.07 -7.33 -8.50
C GLU A 252 25.16 -6.06 -7.63
N ILE A 253 24.42 -5.03 -8.03
CA ILE A 253 24.35 -3.78 -7.28
C ILE A 253 23.00 -3.75 -6.54
N PRO A 254 22.97 -3.57 -5.20
CA PRO A 254 21.73 -3.38 -4.42
C PRO A 254 20.79 -2.35 -5.06
N LEU A 255 19.51 -2.72 -5.21
CA LEU A 255 18.46 -1.82 -5.67
C LEU A 255 17.12 -2.22 -5.05
N THR A 256 16.46 -1.24 -4.40
CA THR A 256 15.10 -1.43 -3.87
C THR A 256 14.10 -0.58 -4.65
N VAL A 257 12.98 -1.19 -5.04
CA VAL A 257 11.93 -0.56 -5.87
C VAL A 257 10.59 -0.64 -5.16
N TYR A 258 9.94 0.50 -4.98
CA TYR A 258 8.54 0.60 -4.63
C TYR A 258 7.69 0.65 -5.91
N LEU A 259 7.03 -0.46 -6.23
CA LEU A 259 6.12 -0.59 -7.36
C LEU A 259 4.69 -0.43 -6.84
N ALA A 260 4.11 0.75 -7.03
CA ALA A 260 2.74 1.04 -6.63
C ALA A 260 1.80 0.85 -7.83
N SER A 261 1.21 -0.33 -7.95
CA SER A 261 0.40 -0.71 -9.10
C SER A 261 -0.87 0.12 -9.27
N ARG A 262 -1.24 0.29 -10.54
CA ARG A 262 -2.51 0.89 -10.99
C ARG A 262 -2.96 0.18 -12.26
N PRO A 263 -4.23 0.31 -12.68
CA PRO A 263 -4.72 -0.36 -13.88
C PRO A 263 -3.88 0.02 -15.11
N GLY A 264 -3.29 -0.98 -15.77
CA GLY A 264 -2.85 -0.93 -17.16
C GLY A 264 -3.86 -1.59 -18.12
N PRO A 265 -3.48 -1.94 -19.36
CA PRO A 265 -2.19 -1.67 -20.03
C PRO A 265 -2.07 -0.21 -20.51
N GLY A 266 -0.86 0.17 -20.95
CA GLY A 266 -0.55 1.56 -21.33
C GLY A 266 -0.72 2.51 -20.15
N THR A 267 -1.34 3.68 -20.37
CA THR A 267 -1.69 4.60 -19.27
C THR A 267 -2.76 4.00 -18.34
N GLY A 268 -3.65 3.18 -18.90
CA GLY A 268 -4.80 2.60 -18.21
C GLY A 268 -5.66 3.63 -17.49
N VAL A 269 -5.91 3.43 -16.18
CA VAL A 269 -6.75 4.32 -15.37
C VAL A 269 -5.97 4.80 -14.12
N PRO A 270 -5.17 5.87 -14.24
CA PRO A 270 -4.10 6.21 -13.29
C PRO A 270 -4.49 6.42 -11.82
N THR A 271 -5.73 6.79 -11.55
CA THR A 271 -6.23 7.18 -10.21
C THR A 271 -6.98 6.05 -9.50
N TYR A 272 -6.96 4.86 -10.09
CA TYR A 272 -7.66 3.67 -9.65
C TYR A 272 -6.70 2.54 -9.27
N THR A 273 -7.23 1.46 -8.71
CA THR A 273 -6.42 0.37 -8.15
C THR A 273 -6.47 -0.88 -9.03
N ALA A 274 -5.35 -1.59 -9.08
CA ALA A 274 -5.24 -2.93 -9.66
C ALA A 274 -4.01 -3.64 -9.09
N GLN A 275 -4.07 -4.97 -9.12
CA GLN A 275 -2.99 -5.89 -8.79
C GLN A 275 -2.44 -6.56 -10.07
N SER A 276 -2.36 -5.80 -11.17
CA SER A 276 -2.04 -6.32 -12.52
C SER A 276 -0.55 -6.41 -12.85
N ASP A 277 0.32 -5.91 -11.98
CA ASP A 277 1.76 -5.79 -12.26
C ASP A 277 2.58 -6.89 -11.56
N LEU A 278 1.94 -7.92 -11.00
CA LEU A 278 2.65 -9.00 -10.33
C LEU A 278 3.57 -9.74 -11.31
N ASP A 279 3.12 -10.02 -12.53
CA ASP A 279 3.93 -10.72 -13.52
C ASP A 279 5.18 -9.93 -13.94
N ILE A 280 5.09 -8.61 -14.11
CA ILE A 280 6.25 -7.76 -14.42
C ILE A 280 7.18 -7.66 -13.21
N ALA A 281 6.65 -7.57 -11.98
CA ALA A 281 7.47 -7.61 -10.78
C ALA A 281 8.27 -8.92 -10.66
N LEU A 282 7.68 -10.04 -11.08
CA LEU A 282 8.31 -11.35 -11.04
C LEU A 282 9.33 -11.58 -12.16
N ARG A 283 9.18 -10.94 -13.32
CA ARG A 283 9.86 -11.34 -14.58
C ARG A 283 10.54 -10.22 -15.37
N ALA A 284 10.42 -8.95 -15.00
CA ALA A 284 11.05 -7.85 -15.73
C ALA A 284 12.60 -7.95 -15.76
N GLY A 285 13.17 -7.45 -16.85
CA GLY A 285 14.59 -7.58 -17.20
C GLY A 285 14.87 -8.85 -18.00
N HIS A 286 15.68 -8.71 -19.05
CA HIS A 286 16.14 -9.86 -19.85
C HIS A 286 17.21 -10.65 -19.09
N GLY A 287 17.29 -11.97 -19.35
CA GLY A 287 18.18 -12.87 -18.62
C GLY A 287 17.61 -13.35 -17.27
N GLU A 288 18.37 -14.21 -16.59
CA GLU A 288 17.97 -14.84 -15.33
C GLU A 288 18.83 -14.33 -14.17
N PHE A 289 18.18 -13.70 -13.19
CA PHE A 289 18.85 -13.15 -12.02
C PHE A 289 17.93 -13.15 -10.78
N PRO A 290 18.51 -13.21 -9.57
CA PRO A 290 17.75 -13.22 -8.34
C PRO A 290 17.00 -11.91 -8.11
N ARG A 291 15.80 -12.03 -7.56
CA ARG A 291 15.01 -10.90 -7.06
C ARG A 291 14.06 -11.36 -5.96
N VAL A 292 13.72 -10.43 -5.08
CA VAL A 292 12.72 -10.62 -4.02
C VAL A 292 11.51 -9.75 -4.32
N VAL A 293 10.31 -10.30 -4.20
CA VAL A 293 9.04 -9.58 -4.39
C VAL A 293 8.17 -9.78 -3.17
N MET A 294 7.89 -8.68 -2.47
CA MET A 294 7.08 -8.63 -1.27
C MET A 294 5.86 -7.74 -1.48
N ALA A 295 4.71 -8.11 -0.91
CA ALA A 295 3.47 -7.39 -1.11
C ALA A 295 2.74 -7.11 0.21
N PRO A 296 2.89 -5.89 0.78
CA PRO A 296 2.19 -5.52 2.02
C PRO A 296 0.68 -5.39 1.79
N GLY A 297 -0.13 -5.76 2.78
CA GLY A 297 -1.58 -5.60 2.72
C GLY A 297 -2.14 -4.46 3.58
N ASP A 298 -1.32 -3.88 4.45
CA ASP A 298 -1.66 -2.70 5.25
C ASP A 298 -0.40 -1.84 5.53
N PRO A 299 -0.55 -0.64 6.12
CA PRO A 299 0.60 0.23 6.37
C PRO A 299 1.65 -0.31 7.36
N ASN A 300 1.27 -1.14 8.34
CA ASN A 300 2.27 -1.74 9.24
C ASN A 300 3.16 -2.71 8.47
N GLU A 301 2.56 -3.54 7.62
CA GLU A 301 3.30 -4.42 6.73
C GLU A 301 4.12 -3.64 5.70
N ALA A 302 3.63 -2.50 5.22
CA ALA A 302 4.40 -1.66 4.31
C ALA A 302 5.67 -1.11 4.98
N ILE A 303 5.64 -0.73 6.26
CA ILE A 303 6.83 -0.33 7.02
C ILE A 303 7.79 -1.52 7.14
N GLU A 304 7.30 -2.67 7.63
CA GLU A 304 8.13 -3.85 7.91
C GLU A 304 8.76 -4.42 6.64
N LEU A 305 7.99 -4.58 5.56
CA LEU A 305 8.47 -5.13 4.30
C LEU A 305 9.38 -4.15 3.56
N THR A 306 9.21 -2.84 3.74
CA THR A 306 10.20 -1.87 3.23
C THR A 306 11.55 -2.05 3.94
N ASN A 307 11.53 -2.24 5.26
CA ASN A 307 12.76 -2.51 6.02
C ASN A 307 13.43 -3.81 5.55
N GLN A 308 12.64 -4.87 5.37
CA GLN A 308 13.13 -6.17 4.90
C GLN A 308 13.65 -6.10 3.46
N ALA A 309 13.00 -5.35 2.58
CA ALA A 309 13.44 -5.14 1.19
C ALA A 309 14.82 -4.48 1.12
N LEU A 310 15.01 -3.40 1.86
CA LEU A 310 16.29 -2.68 1.93
C LEU A 310 17.38 -3.57 2.55
N TYR A 311 17.06 -4.30 3.61
CA TYR A 311 17.99 -5.26 4.22
C TYR A 311 18.43 -6.35 3.24
N LEU A 312 17.49 -7.00 2.57
CA LEU A 312 17.77 -8.09 1.63
C LEU A 312 18.53 -7.60 0.40
N SER A 313 18.18 -6.40 -0.09
CA SER A 313 18.86 -5.73 -1.21
C SER A 313 20.34 -5.50 -0.89
N GLU A 314 20.65 -4.91 0.26
CA GLU A 314 22.03 -4.67 0.69
C GLU A 314 22.78 -5.97 0.99
N LYS A 315 22.14 -6.94 1.66
CA LYS A 315 22.78 -8.19 2.08
C LYS A 315 23.21 -9.07 0.91
N PHE A 316 22.31 -9.24 -0.05
CA PHE A 316 22.49 -10.18 -1.15
C PHE A 316 22.86 -9.49 -2.45
N ARG A 317 22.88 -8.16 -2.47
CA ARG A 317 23.15 -7.38 -3.68
C ARG A 317 22.19 -7.76 -4.81
N THR A 318 20.90 -7.67 -4.47
CA THR A 318 19.80 -8.17 -5.30
C THR A 318 18.74 -7.09 -5.50
N LEU A 319 17.96 -7.23 -6.57
CA LEU A 319 16.74 -6.45 -6.76
C LEU A 319 15.69 -6.87 -5.71
N SER A 320 15.23 -5.91 -4.91
CA SER A 320 14.13 -6.08 -3.96
C SER A 320 12.96 -5.21 -4.36
N ILE A 321 11.77 -5.78 -4.52
CA ILE A 321 10.56 -5.08 -4.97
C ILE A 321 9.50 -5.13 -3.86
N ILE A 322 9.01 -3.96 -3.50
CA ILE A 322 7.83 -3.76 -2.66
C ILE A 322 6.66 -3.50 -3.61
N LEU A 323 5.85 -4.54 -3.83
CA LEU A 323 4.71 -4.53 -4.73
C LEU A 323 3.44 -4.13 -3.96
N SER A 324 2.97 -2.92 -4.22
CA SER A 324 1.77 -2.33 -3.64
C SER A 324 0.79 -2.01 -4.76
N ASP A 325 -0.31 -1.34 -4.43
CA ASP A 325 -1.28 -0.80 -5.36
C ASP A 325 -1.81 0.55 -4.87
N LYS A 326 -2.57 1.24 -5.73
CA LYS A 326 -3.17 2.54 -5.41
C LYS A 326 -4.05 2.49 -4.16
N HIS A 327 -4.75 1.39 -3.91
CA HIS A 327 -5.64 1.27 -2.77
C HIS A 327 -4.87 1.38 -1.46
N LEU A 328 -3.79 0.59 -1.29
CA LEU A 328 -2.93 0.70 -0.14
C LEU A 328 -2.17 2.05 -0.12
N ALA A 329 -1.64 2.48 -1.26
CA ALA A 329 -0.80 3.67 -1.34
C ALA A 329 -1.50 4.95 -0.85
N GLU A 330 -2.79 5.12 -1.13
CA GLU A 330 -3.50 6.39 -0.90
C GLU A 330 -4.66 6.34 0.08
N SER A 331 -5.15 5.14 0.46
CA SER A 331 -6.14 5.06 1.54
C SER A 331 -5.44 5.31 2.89
N GLU A 332 -6.16 5.92 3.83
CA GLU A 332 -5.67 6.11 5.20
C GLU A 332 -6.24 5.00 6.07
N PHE A 333 -5.37 4.32 6.83
CA PHE A 333 -5.73 3.25 7.74
C PHE A 333 -5.41 3.69 9.15
N SER A 334 -6.29 3.33 10.07
CA SER A 334 -5.97 3.39 11.49
C SER A 334 -5.34 2.08 11.96
N HIS A 335 -4.35 2.16 12.84
CA HIS A 335 -3.73 0.99 13.45
C HIS A 335 -3.27 1.27 14.87
N ASP A 336 -3.17 0.23 15.68
CA ASP A 336 -2.67 0.27 17.06
C ASP A 336 -1.43 -0.61 17.25
N LYS A 337 -0.95 -1.22 16.16
CA LYS A 337 0.24 -2.08 16.16
C LYS A 337 1.49 -1.24 16.00
N THR A 338 2.53 -1.58 16.76
CA THR A 338 3.88 -1.06 16.57
C THR A 338 4.62 -1.96 15.56
N PRO A 339 5.10 -1.42 14.44
CA PRO A 339 5.93 -2.17 13.49
C PRO A 339 7.21 -2.67 14.16
N LYS A 340 7.75 -3.80 13.67
CA LYS A 340 9.08 -4.27 14.08
C LYS A 340 10.17 -3.25 13.73
N GLU A 341 11.17 -3.18 14.60
CA GLU A 341 12.38 -2.40 14.37
C GLU A 341 13.13 -2.88 13.10
N PRO A 342 13.78 -1.97 12.36
CA PRO A 342 14.50 -2.30 11.14
C PRO A 342 15.73 -3.16 11.43
N LEU A 343 15.94 -4.18 10.59
CA LEU A 343 17.14 -5.00 10.63
C LEU A 343 18.38 -4.17 10.33
N GLN A 344 19.39 -4.27 11.17
CA GLN A 344 20.66 -3.60 10.95
C GLN A 344 21.54 -4.44 10.02
N ILE A 345 22.21 -3.77 9.08
CA ILE A 345 23.17 -4.40 8.19
C ILE A 345 24.41 -3.52 8.05
N LYS A 346 25.57 -4.15 8.11
CA LYS A 346 26.83 -3.53 7.72
C LYS A 346 27.03 -3.78 6.23
N ILE A 347 27.25 -2.71 5.47
CA ILE A 347 27.51 -2.80 4.03
C ILE A 347 28.87 -3.46 3.83
N GLU A 348 28.88 -4.66 3.24
CA GLU A 348 30.08 -5.45 2.92
C GLU A 348 30.19 -5.61 1.39
N ARG A 349 30.60 -4.53 0.72
CA ARG A 349 30.92 -4.54 -0.72
C ARG A 349 32.10 -3.62 -1.02
N ASN A 350 32.83 -3.92 -2.09
CA ASN A 350 33.90 -3.06 -2.57
C ASN A 350 33.30 -1.77 -3.11
N LEU A 351 33.68 -0.64 -2.50
CA LEU A 351 33.24 0.69 -2.93
C LEU A 351 34.39 1.41 -3.65
N PRO A 352 34.09 2.32 -4.59
CA PRO A 352 35.07 3.24 -5.13
C PRO A 352 35.75 4.03 -4.01
N GLN A 353 37.06 3.87 -3.86
CA GLN A 353 37.87 4.53 -2.83
C GLN A 353 39.18 5.05 -3.45
N LYS A 354 39.85 5.96 -2.73
CA LYS A 354 41.18 6.43 -3.13
C LYS A 354 42.13 5.23 -3.22
N ASN A 355 42.73 5.03 -4.39
CA ASN A 355 43.62 3.90 -4.72
C ASN A 355 42.94 2.52 -4.83
N SER A 356 41.62 2.45 -5.03
CA SER A 356 40.90 1.22 -5.36
C SER A 356 40.21 1.35 -6.72
N ILE A 357 40.25 0.29 -7.53
CA ILE A 357 39.48 0.19 -8.76
C ILE A 357 38.40 -0.86 -8.54
N VAL A 358 37.15 -0.42 -8.62
CA VAL A 358 35.98 -1.30 -8.63
C VAL A 358 35.31 -1.15 -9.99
N LYS A 359 34.96 -2.27 -10.62
CA LYS A 359 34.24 -2.30 -11.89
C LYS A 359 32.92 -3.04 -11.72
N ALA A 360 31.87 -2.49 -12.28
CA ALA A 360 30.60 -3.19 -12.50
C ALA A 360 30.26 -3.04 -13.98
N THR A 361 29.77 -4.11 -14.60
CA THR A 361 29.48 -4.16 -16.03
C THR A 361 28.22 -4.97 -16.29
N SER A 362 27.49 -4.59 -17.34
CA SER A 362 26.33 -5.35 -17.85
C SER A 362 26.74 -6.51 -18.75
N TYR A 363 28.03 -6.68 -19.01
CA TYR A 363 28.59 -7.83 -19.74
C TYR A 363 28.92 -8.98 -18.78
N GLU A 364 29.09 -10.19 -19.30
CA GLU A 364 29.67 -11.28 -18.50
C GLU A 364 31.12 -10.96 -18.11
N HIS A 365 31.55 -11.30 -16.89
CA HIS A 365 32.83 -10.80 -16.39
C HIS A 365 33.59 -11.76 -15.47
N ASP A 366 34.89 -11.55 -15.37
CA ASP A 366 35.73 -12.19 -14.36
C ASP A 366 35.52 -11.54 -12.96
N GLU A 367 36.16 -12.10 -11.93
CA GLU A 367 36.08 -11.58 -10.54
C GLU A 367 36.55 -10.13 -10.38
N ALA A 368 37.33 -9.60 -11.34
CA ALA A 368 37.80 -8.21 -11.36
C ALA A 368 36.85 -7.27 -12.15
N GLY A 369 35.77 -7.80 -12.71
CA GLY A 369 34.79 -7.05 -13.50
C GLY A 369 35.26 -6.75 -14.93
N ASN A 370 36.26 -7.48 -15.46
CA ASN A 370 36.64 -7.37 -16.87
C ASN A 370 35.74 -8.29 -17.72
N THR A 371 35.35 -7.81 -18.89
CA THR A 371 34.46 -8.54 -19.79
C THR A 371 35.06 -9.86 -20.26
N THR A 372 34.25 -10.91 -20.32
CA THR A 372 34.66 -12.24 -20.79
C THR A 372 33.61 -12.88 -21.70
N GLU A 373 34.07 -13.68 -22.66
CA GLU A 373 33.23 -14.53 -23.53
C GLU A 373 33.53 -16.03 -23.28
N SER A 374 34.26 -16.35 -22.21
CA SER A 374 34.59 -17.73 -21.86
C SER A 374 33.34 -18.51 -21.49
N ALA A 375 33.09 -19.63 -22.18
CA ALA A 375 31.96 -20.51 -21.90
C ALA A 375 31.98 -21.00 -20.44
N LYS A 376 33.15 -21.36 -19.91
CA LYS A 376 33.32 -21.84 -18.54
C LYS A 376 32.93 -20.76 -17.51
N LEU A 377 33.45 -19.54 -17.66
CA LEU A 377 33.14 -18.45 -16.71
C LEU A 377 31.66 -18.05 -16.81
N THR A 378 31.08 -18.10 -18.01
CA THR A 378 29.66 -17.82 -18.23
C THR A 378 28.78 -18.82 -17.47
N GLU A 379 29.11 -20.11 -17.55
CA GLU A 379 28.42 -21.17 -16.79
C GLU A 379 28.57 -20.97 -15.27
N GLU A 380 29.79 -20.78 -14.79
CA GLU A 380 30.08 -20.59 -13.36
C GLU A 380 29.36 -19.36 -12.78
N ASN A 381 29.34 -18.24 -13.50
CA ASN A 381 28.65 -17.03 -13.06
C ASN A 381 27.12 -17.17 -13.10
N ALA A 382 26.58 -17.85 -14.11
CA ALA A 382 25.15 -18.14 -14.17
C ALA A 382 24.71 -19.01 -12.97
N ASP A 383 25.47 -20.07 -12.69
CA ASP A 383 25.24 -20.94 -11.53
C ASP A 383 25.35 -20.16 -10.21
N ALA A 384 26.30 -19.24 -10.10
CA ALA A 384 26.45 -18.39 -8.93
C ALA A 384 25.22 -17.48 -8.69
N ARG A 385 24.63 -16.92 -9.76
CA ARG A 385 23.40 -16.12 -9.68
C ARG A 385 22.21 -16.96 -9.20
N VAL A 386 22.08 -18.20 -9.68
CA VAL A 386 21.06 -19.16 -9.20
C VAL A 386 21.30 -19.57 -7.75
N ALA A 387 22.54 -19.92 -7.40
CA ALA A 387 22.90 -20.28 -6.03
C ALA A 387 22.65 -19.14 -5.03
N LYS A 388 22.80 -17.87 -5.46
CA LYS A 388 22.43 -16.71 -4.66
C LYS A 388 20.93 -16.66 -4.36
N TYR A 389 20.08 -16.97 -5.35
CA TYR A 389 18.63 -17.04 -5.11
C TYR A 389 18.29 -18.05 -4.03
N GLU A 390 18.90 -19.24 -4.05
CA GLU A 390 18.71 -20.26 -3.02
C GLU A 390 19.21 -19.80 -1.65
N LYS A 391 20.34 -19.09 -1.59
CA LYS A 391 20.82 -18.48 -0.33
C LYS A 391 19.85 -17.45 0.24
N ILE A 392 19.24 -16.62 -0.62
CA ILE A 392 18.20 -15.66 -0.20
C ILE A 392 17.00 -16.40 0.39
N LYS A 393 16.51 -17.43 -0.32
CA LYS A 393 15.39 -18.25 0.13
C LYS A 393 15.67 -18.91 1.47
N GLN A 394 16.80 -19.60 1.62
CA GLN A 394 17.21 -20.21 2.87
C GLN A 394 17.35 -19.19 4.00
N HIS A 395 17.86 -17.99 3.70
CA HIS A 395 17.98 -16.94 4.71
C HIS A 395 16.62 -16.49 5.23
N ILE A 396 15.64 -16.30 4.34
CA ILE A 396 14.26 -15.96 4.72
C ILE A 396 13.64 -17.09 5.55
N GLU A 397 13.75 -18.33 5.09
CA GLU A 397 13.16 -19.51 5.76
C GLU A 397 13.78 -19.78 7.14
N ASN A 398 15.09 -19.56 7.30
CA ASN A 398 15.81 -19.79 8.55
C ASN A 398 15.65 -18.67 9.58
N ASN A 399 15.00 -17.55 9.24
CA ASN A 399 14.81 -16.40 10.13
C ASN A 399 13.33 -15.95 10.14
N PRO A 400 12.37 -16.86 10.47
CA PRO A 400 10.93 -16.59 10.37
C PRO A 400 10.42 -15.51 11.33
N GLU A 401 11.16 -15.23 12.41
CA GLU A 401 10.90 -14.13 13.32
C GLU A 401 11.07 -12.76 12.65
N ASN A 402 11.92 -12.69 11.63
CA ASN A 402 12.25 -11.48 10.88
C ASN A 402 11.54 -11.44 9.53
N PHE A 403 11.46 -12.57 8.82
CA PHE A 403 10.91 -12.66 7.47
C PHE A 403 9.72 -13.60 7.42
N GLN A 404 8.54 -13.06 7.75
CA GLN A 404 7.31 -13.81 7.66
C GLN A 404 6.81 -13.83 6.21
N SER A 405 6.96 -14.97 5.52
CA SER A 405 6.60 -15.13 4.11
C SER A 405 5.10 -15.21 3.85
N ILE A 406 4.33 -15.74 4.83
CA ILE A 406 2.87 -15.82 4.82
C ILE A 406 2.29 -15.49 6.19
N LYS A 407 1.03 -15.06 6.23
CA LYS A 407 0.23 -14.94 7.46
C LYS A 407 -1.07 -15.71 7.28
N VAL A 408 -1.44 -16.50 8.30
CA VAL A 408 -2.75 -17.16 8.37
C VAL A 408 -3.60 -16.45 9.41
N HIS A 409 -4.76 -15.95 8.98
CA HIS A 409 -5.75 -15.24 9.78
C HIS A 409 -7.04 -16.05 9.87
N GLY A 410 -7.92 -15.71 10.81
CA GLY A 410 -9.19 -16.42 11.03
C GLY A 410 -9.01 -17.71 11.82
N ASP A 411 -9.91 -18.67 11.60
CA ASP A 411 -9.87 -19.98 12.26
C ASP A 411 -8.88 -20.92 11.57
N LYS A 412 -7.72 -21.14 12.19
CA LYS A 412 -6.62 -21.94 11.62
C LYS A 412 -7.01 -23.40 11.37
N ASP A 413 -8.02 -23.91 12.08
CA ASP A 413 -8.50 -25.29 11.96
C ASP A 413 -9.52 -25.45 10.82
N SER A 414 -10.03 -24.33 10.27
CA SER A 414 -10.99 -24.34 9.17
C SER A 414 -10.44 -25.00 7.91
N LYS A 415 -11.31 -25.75 7.22
CA LYS A 415 -11.04 -26.40 5.93
C LYS A 415 -11.35 -25.52 4.73
N ASN A 416 -11.92 -24.34 4.97
CA ASN A 416 -12.20 -23.34 3.95
C ASN A 416 -11.05 -22.33 3.89
N LEU A 417 -10.25 -22.40 2.83
CA LEU A 417 -9.06 -21.58 2.66
C LEU A 417 -9.31 -20.46 1.64
N ILE A 418 -9.18 -19.22 2.10
CA ILE A 418 -9.08 -18.04 1.24
C ILE A 418 -7.60 -17.71 1.05
N ILE A 419 -7.17 -17.44 -0.19
CA ILE A 419 -5.81 -17.04 -0.53
C ILE A 419 -5.86 -15.69 -1.21
N GLY A 420 -4.97 -14.79 -0.82
CA GLY A 420 -4.90 -13.43 -1.35
C GLY A 420 -3.59 -12.76 -0.96
N TRP A 421 -3.38 -11.56 -1.51
CA TRP A 421 -2.15 -10.80 -1.32
C TRP A 421 -2.41 -9.30 -1.44
N GLY A 422 -1.45 -8.49 -1.01
CA GLY A 422 -1.55 -7.03 -1.14
C GLY A 422 -2.80 -6.44 -0.48
N SER A 423 -3.33 -5.37 -1.07
CA SER A 423 -4.44 -4.58 -0.46
C SER A 423 -5.77 -5.33 -0.33
N THR A 424 -5.94 -6.49 -0.96
CA THR A 424 -7.14 -7.34 -0.77
C THR A 424 -7.29 -7.83 0.66
N LYS A 425 -6.21 -7.85 1.45
CA LYS A 425 -6.18 -8.25 2.86
C LYS A 425 -7.32 -7.63 3.68
N GLY A 426 -7.47 -6.30 3.62
CA GLY A 426 -8.45 -5.59 4.43
C GLY A 426 -9.89 -6.02 4.13
N ALA A 427 -10.22 -6.14 2.84
CA ALA A 427 -11.54 -6.59 2.40
C ALA A 427 -11.81 -8.05 2.75
N ILE A 428 -10.82 -8.94 2.61
CA ILE A 428 -10.95 -10.36 2.97
C ILE A 428 -11.20 -10.52 4.47
N LEU A 429 -10.38 -9.87 5.31
CA LEU A 429 -10.52 -9.93 6.77
C LEU A 429 -11.87 -9.41 7.24
N ASP A 430 -12.34 -8.29 6.68
CA ASP A 430 -13.64 -7.73 7.01
C ASP A 430 -14.80 -8.61 6.49
N ALA A 431 -14.65 -9.19 5.30
CA ALA A 431 -15.66 -10.06 4.70
C ALA A 431 -15.78 -11.42 5.39
N MET A 432 -14.72 -11.96 5.99
CA MET A 432 -14.74 -13.32 6.55
C MET A 432 -15.12 -13.40 8.02
N LYS A 433 -15.40 -12.27 8.71
CA LYS A 433 -15.63 -12.24 10.17
C LYS A 433 -16.69 -13.23 10.66
N ASP A 434 -17.74 -13.45 9.86
CA ASP A 434 -18.86 -14.35 10.20
C ASP A 434 -18.85 -15.67 9.41
N LEU A 435 -17.69 -16.06 8.85
CA LEU A 435 -17.53 -17.27 8.04
C LEU A 435 -16.61 -18.26 8.77
N ASP A 436 -16.92 -19.56 8.66
CA ASP A 436 -15.96 -20.62 8.96
C ASP A 436 -14.93 -20.68 7.82
N ALA A 437 -13.85 -19.91 7.95
CA ALA A 437 -12.75 -19.85 7.00
C ALA A 437 -11.45 -19.40 7.66
N LYS A 438 -10.33 -19.79 7.04
CA LYS A 438 -9.01 -19.16 7.24
C LYS A 438 -8.58 -18.39 6.00
N PHE A 439 -7.79 -17.35 6.23
CA PHE A 439 -7.19 -16.56 5.17
C PHE A 439 -5.67 -16.67 5.21
N LEU A 440 -5.10 -17.24 4.15
CA LEU A 440 -3.67 -17.23 3.88
C LEU A 440 -3.32 -15.99 3.05
N GLN A 441 -2.71 -15.03 3.72
CA GLN A 441 -2.11 -13.86 3.10
C GLN A 441 -0.69 -14.18 2.65
N VAL A 442 -0.41 -14.05 1.35
CA VAL A 442 0.95 -14.17 0.80
C VAL A 442 1.66 -12.82 0.90
N LEU A 443 2.73 -12.75 1.69
CA LEU A 443 3.56 -11.55 1.85
C LEU A 443 4.78 -11.58 0.93
N TYR A 444 5.38 -12.76 0.74
CA TYR A 444 6.48 -12.99 -0.18
C TYR A 444 5.99 -13.79 -1.37
N ILE A 445 5.88 -13.13 -2.53
CA ILE A 445 5.52 -13.82 -3.77
C ILE A 445 6.75 -14.49 -4.38
N LYS A 446 7.93 -13.89 -4.18
CA LYS A 446 9.24 -14.45 -4.55
C LYS A 446 10.28 -14.12 -3.48
N PRO A 447 10.94 -15.11 -2.84
CA PRO A 447 10.67 -16.54 -2.91
C PRO A 447 9.31 -16.91 -2.29
N MET A 448 8.61 -17.86 -2.92
CA MET A 448 7.31 -18.34 -2.45
C MET A 448 7.50 -19.38 -1.33
N SER A 449 6.73 -19.26 -0.25
CA SER A 449 6.78 -20.20 0.87
C SER A 449 6.27 -21.58 0.50
N PRO A 450 6.95 -22.68 0.89
CA PRO A 450 6.44 -24.04 0.68
C PRO A 450 5.14 -24.30 1.44
N GLN A 451 4.90 -23.60 2.57
CA GLN A 451 3.68 -23.73 3.38
C GLN A 451 2.40 -23.43 2.60
N ILE A 452 2.47 -22.64 1.52
CA ILE A 452 1.30 -22.38 0.67
C ILE A 452 0.75 -23.67 0.07
N LYS A 453 1.63 -24.57 -0.35
CA LYS A 453 1.22 -25.87 -0.90
C LYS A 453 0.55 -26.73 0.18
N GLU A 454 1.14 -26.79 1.36
CA GLU A 454 0.62 -27.57 2.50
C GLU A 454 -0.77 -27.08 2.92
N GLU A 455 -0.97 -25.76 3.00
CA GLU A 455 -2.27 -25.18 3.35
C GLU A 455 -3.34 -25.49 2.31
N ILE A 456 -2.99 -25.46 1.01
CA ILE A 456 -3.89 -25.82 -0.08
C ILE A 456 -4.28 -27.30 -0.02
N GLU A 457 -3.32 -28.21 0.19
CA GLU A 457 -3.56 -29.66 0.26
C GLU A 457 -4.38 -30.06 1.49
N ASN A 458 -4.33 -29.27 2.57
CA ASN A 458 -5.06 -29.51 3.81
C ASN A 458 -6.48 -28.92 3.83
N ALA A 459 -6.88 -28.16 2.80
CA ALA A 459 -8.16 -27.49 2.70
C ALA A 459 -9.13 -28.28 1.78
N ASP A 460 -10.42 -28.26 2.12
CA ASP A 460 -11.47 -28.88 1.31
C ASP A 460 -11.93 -27.91 0.21
N ASN A 461 -11.99 -26.61 0.54
CA ASN A 461 -12.34 -25.54 -0.39
C ASN A 461 -11.21 -24.50 -0.44
N VAL A 462 -10.76 -24.13 -1.63
CA VAL A 462 -9.73 -23.10 -1.83
C VAL A 462 -10.25 -22.02 -2.75
N ILE A 463 -10.29 -20.79 -2.25
CA ILE A 463 -10.78 -19.59 -2.96
C ILE A 463 -9.63 -18.60 -3.10
N LEU A 464 -9.31 -18.20 -4.33
CA LEU A 464 -8.34 -17.15 -4.61
C LEU A 464 -9.06 -15.81 -4.78
N VAL A 465 -8.60 -14.76 -4.09
CA VAL A 465 -9.11 -13.40 -4.21
C VAL A 465 -8.01 -12.48 -4.73
N GLU A 466 -8.24 -11.84 -5.87
CA GLU A 466 -7.29 -10.89 -6.47
C GLU A 466 -8.01 -9.69 -7.11
N ASN A 467 -7.29 -8.57 -7.26
CA ASN A 467 -7.75 -7.39 -7.97
C ASN A 467 -7.08 -7.25 -9.36
N ASN A 468 -7.13 -8.33 -10.15
CA ASN A 468 -6.67 -8.37 -11.53
C ASN A 468 -7.52 -9.33 -12.38
N LEU A 469 -7.35 -9.27 -13.70
CA LEU A 469 -8.19 -9.99 -14.66
C LEU A 469 -7.95 -11.50 -14.69
N THR A 470 -6.70 -11.94 -14.47
CA THR A 470 -6.27 -13.30 -14.81
C THR A 470 -6.01 -14.20 -13.59
N GLY A 471 -5.83 -13.61 -12.40
CA GLY A 471 -5.40 -14.31 -11.20
C GLY A 471 -3.91 -14.65 -11.25
N GLN A 472 -3.05 -13.63 -11.31
CA GLN A 472 -1.60 -13.78 -11.48
C GLN A 472 -0.95 -14.55 -10.32
N LEU A 473 -1.40 -14.34 -9.07
CA LEU A 473 -0.94 -15.16 -7.94
C LEU A 473 -1.37 -16.61 -8.14
N GLY A 474 -2.61 -16.85 -8.57
CA GLY A 474 -3.09 -18.20 -8.89
C GLY A 474 -2.26 -18.93 -9.95
N TYR A 475 -1.79 -18.23 -10.97
CA TYR A 475 -0.85 -18.80 -11.94
C TYR A 475 0.53 -19.06 -11.35
N THR A 476 1.04 -18.16 -10.52
CA THR A 476 2.34 -18.32 -9.84
C THR A 476 2.31 -19.51 -8.88
N ILE A 477 1.24 -19.67 -8.10
CA ILE A 477 1.04 -20.84 -7.23
C ILE A 477 1.04 -22.11 -8.06
N ARG A 478 0.32 -22.15 -9.18
CA ARG A 478 0.30 -23.31 -10.07
C ARG A 478 1.69 -23.62 -10.64
N GLU A 479 2.43 -22.60 -11.06
CA GLU A 479 3.80 -22.73 -11.56
C GLU A 479 4.72 -23.39 -10.52
N LYS A 480 4.61 -22.99 -9.24
CA LYS A 480 5.50 -23.48 -8.18
C LYS A 480 5.05 -24.77 -7.49
N THR A 481 3.76 -25.06 -7.48
CA THR A 481 3.20 -26.17 -6.69
C THR A 481 2.58 -27.28 -7.56
N GLY A 482 2.26 -26.98 -8.82
CA GLY A 482 1.45 -27.84 -9.69
C GLY A 482 -0.07 -27.72 -9.45
N ILE A 483 -0.50 -27.03 -8.39
CA ILE A 483 -1.92 -27.01 -7.99
C ILE A 483 -2.67 -25.86 -8.68
N LYS A 484 -3.77 -26.18 -9.37
CA LYS A 484 -4.67 -25.18 -9.98
C LYS A 484 -5.78 -24.84 -9.00
N ILE A 485 -5.81 -23.59 -8.53
CA ILE A 485 -6.96 -23.06 -7.78
C ILE A 485 -8.11 -22.77 -8.75
N GLY A 486 -9.23 -23.48 -8.58
CA GLY A 486 -10.41 -23.39 -9.42
C GLY A 486 -11.33 -22.22 -9.08
N ASN A 487 -11.64 -22.03 -7.79
CA ASN A 487 -12.50 -20.94 -7.34
C ASN A 487 -11.69 -19.64 -7.28
N ARG A 488 -12.00 -18.70 -8.17
CA ARG A 488 -11.29 -17.41 -8.26
C ARG A 488 -12.29 -16.26 -8.24
N LEU A 489 -12.19 -15.42 -7.23
CA LEU A 489 -12.90 -14.16 -7.13
C LEU A 489 -11.95 -13.06 -7.62
N LEU A 490 -12.15 -12.65 -8.87
CA LEU A 490 -11.30 -11.69 -9.57
C LEU A 490 -12.08 -10.40 -9.82
N LYS A 491 -11.47 -9.25 -9.50
CA LYS A 491 -12.05 -7.92 -9.76
C LYS A 491 -11.06 -7.04 -10.51
N TYR A 492 -11.52 -6.36 -11.55
CA TYR A 492 -10.66 -5.64 -12.49
C TYR A 492 -11.33 -4.38 -13.09
N ASP A 493 -12.29 -3.81 -12.37
CA ASP A 493 -13.02 -2.57 -12.73
C ASP A 493 -12.31 -1.28 -12.24
N GLY A 494 -11.08 -1.41 -11.72
CA GLY A 494 -10.33 -0.31 -11.11
C GLY A 494 -10.74 0.02 -9.67
N ARG A 495 -11.70 -0.70 -9.08
CA ARG A 495 -12.14 -0.48 -7.69
C ARG A 495 -11.66 -1.60 -6.77
N PRO A 496 -11.42 -1.29 -5.49
CA PRO A 496 -11.14 -2.31 -4.50
C PRO A 496 -12.37 -3.19 -4.26
N TRP A 497 -12.15 -4.34 -3.64
CA TRP A 497 -13.23 -5.15 -3.08
C TRP A 497 -13.94 -4.40 -1.96
N ARG A 498 -15.27 -4.34 -2.01
CA ARG A 498 -16.09 -3.94 -0.86
C ARG A 498 -16.31 -5.18 0.01
N SER A 499 -16.27 -5.05 1.33
CA SER A 499 -16.33 -6.20 2.25
C SER A 499 -17.66 -6.96 2.17
N ASP A 500 -18.78 -6.25 2.03
CA ASP A 500 -20.12 -6.84 1.90
C ASP A 500 -20.32 -7.54 0.56
N GLU A 501 -19.81 -6.95 -0.53
CA GLU A 501 -19.75 -7.58 -1.85
C GLU A 501 -18.95 -8.89 -1.80
N LEU A 502 -17.74 -8.85 -1.24
CA LEU A 502 -16.88 -10.03 -1.15
C LEU A 502 -17.48 -11.10 -0.23
N ASN A 503 -18.07 -10.71 0.91
CA ASN A 503 -18.75 -11.64 1.83
C ASN A 503 -19.86 -12.41 1.11
N LYS A 504 -20.64 -11.75 0.26
CA LYS A 504 -21.69 -12.40 -0.53
C LYS A 504 -21.11 -13.48 -1.43
N TYR A 505 -20.06 -13.17 -2.20
CA TYR A 505 -19.45 -14.16 -3.09
C TYR A 505 -18.77 -15.31 -2.35
N LEU A 506 -18.15 -15.04 -1.20
CA LEU A 506 -17.56 -16.09 -0.36
C LEU A 506 -18.64 -17.06 0.14
N LYS A 507 -19.79 -16.55 0.61
CA LYS A 507 -20.94 -17.38 1.04
C LYS A 507 -21.60 -18.20 -0.07
N GLU A 508 -21.42 -17.80 -1.32
CA GLU A 508 -21.95 -18.56 -2.46
C GLU A 508 -21.05 -19.75 -2.81
N ILE A 509 -19.78 -19.74 -2.36
CA ILE A 509 -18.80 -20.79 -2.64
C ILE A 509 -18.59 -21.74 -1.44
N LEU A 510 -18.58 -21.19 -0.21
CA LEU A 510 -18.49 -21.95 1.04
C LEU A 510 -19.85 -22.52 1.44
#